data_AF-A0A087WTS1-F1
#
_entry.id   AF-A0A087WTS1-F1
#
_cell.length_a   1.000
_cell.length_b   1.000
_cell.length_c   1.000
_cell.angle_alpha   90.00
_cell.angle_beta   90.00
_cell.angle_gamma   90.00
#
_symmetry.space_group_name_H-M   'P 1'
#
loop_
_entity.id
_entity.type
_entity.pdbx_description
1 polymer ?
#
loop_
_entity_poly.entity_id
_entity_poly.type
_entity_poly.pdbx_seq_one_letter_code
_entity_poly.pdbx_strand_id
1 'polypeptide(L)' 'AKCPQGRFSINLYGTGLSLTESARWISQGNYAVSDIKKSPDGTRVVGKCGGYCGKCTPSSGTGLEVRVL' A
#
# COMPACT_ATOMS: atom_id res chain seq x y z
N ALA A 1 -22.04 -7.21 3.12
CA ALA A 1 -21.32 -8.04 4.12
C ALA A 1 -20.22 -7.22 4.79
N LYS A 2 -20.08 -7.27 6.13
CA LYS A 2 -18.92 -6.70 6.84
C LYS A 2 -17.75 -7.66 6.66
N CYS A 3 -16.96 -7.45 5.61
CA CYS A 3 -15.86 -8.35 5.28
C CYS A 3 -14.61 -7.94 6.04
N PRO A 4 -13.78 -8.90 6.49
CA PRO A 4 -12.56 -8.59 7.21
C PRO A 4 -11.62 -7.75 6.36
N GLN A 5 -10.99 -6.77 7.00
CA GLN A 5 -10.00 -5.88 6.40
C GLN A 5 -8.75 -5.95 7.28
N GLY A 6 -7.61 -6.26 6.66
CA GLY A 6 -6.31 -6.23 7.31
C GLY A 6 -5.78 -4.81 7.41
N ARG A 7 -4.94 -4.57 8.42
CA ARG A 7 -4.16 -3.34 8.56
C ARG A 7 -2.70 -3.68 8.31
N PHE A 8 -1.99 -2.80 7.62
CA PHE A 8 -0.55 -2.92 7.42
C PHE A 8 0.12 -1.54 7.51
N SER A 9 1.43 -1.56 7.75
CA SER A 9 2.24 -0.36 7.73
C SER A 9 3.63 -0.64 7.17
N ILE A 10 4.21 0.35 6.51
CA ILE A 10 5.61 0.37 6.09
C ILE A 10 6.25 1.61 6.72
N ASN A 11 7.40 1.44 7.35
CA ASN A 11 8.16 2.54 7.95
C ASN A 11 9.63 2.43 7.54
N LEU A 12 10.06 3.35 6.68
CA LEU A 12 11.43 3.52 6.18
C LEU A 12 12.08 4.78 6.78
N TYR A 13 11.43 5.42 7.75
CA TYR A 13 11.96 6.64 8.34
C TYR A 13 13.34 6.39 8.98
N GLY A 14 14.31 7.24 8.66
CA GLY A 14 15.67 7.16 9.19
C GLY A 14 16.57 6.11 8.54
N THR A 15 16.10 5.38 7.52
CA THR A 15 16.92 4.36 6.84
C THR A 15 17.66 4.88 5.60
N GLY A 16 17.40 6.12 5.18
CA GLY A 16 17.88 6.65 3.90
C GLY A 16 17.15 6.08 2.68
N LEU A 17 16.00 5.42 2.88
CA LEU A 17 15.18 4.85 1.80
C LEU A 17 13.80 5.53 1.74
N SER A 18 13.25 5.66 0.54
CA SER A 18 11.85 6.06 0.34
C SER A 18 11.18 5.21 -0.72
N LEU A 19 9.86 5.03 -0.61
CA LEU A 19 9.08 4.54 -1.75
C LEU A 19 9.09 5.58 -2.86
N THR A 20 9.08 5.12 -4.11
CA THR A 20 8.93 5.99 -5.27
C THR A 20 7.50 6.52 -5.37
N GLU A 21 7.28 7.58 -6.14
CA GLU A 21 5.92 8.09 -6.40
C GLU A 21 5.06 7.07 -7.16
N SER A 22 5.69 6.29 -8.05
CA SER A 22 5.09 5.22 -8.85
C SER A 22 4.62 4.01 -8.03
N ALA A 23 5.16 3.82 -6.81
CA ALA A 23 4.70 2.79 -5.89
C ALA A 23 3.27 3.10 -5.40
N ARG A 24 2.33 2.26 -5.86
CA ARG A 24 0.89 2.36 -5.57
C ARG A 24 0.26 0.97 -5.42
N TRP A 25 -0.88 0.91 -4.75
CA TRP A 25 -1.64 -0.32 -4.57
C TRP A 25 -2.86 -0.33 -5.49
N ILE A 26 -3.23 -1.51 -5.96
CA ILE A 26 -4.41 -1.77 -6.78
C ILE A 26 -5.33 -2.74 -6.05
N SER A 27 -6.63 -2.47 -6.12
CA SER A 27 -7.67 -3.37 -5.62
C SER A 27 -7.92 -4.50 -6.62
N GLN A 28 -8.07 -5.72 -6.13
CA GLN A 28 -8.40 -6.91 -6.92
C GLN A 28 -9.52 -7.70 -6.25
N GLY A 29 -10.43 -8.27 -7.05
CA GLY A 29 -11.57 -9.05 -6.57
C GLY A 29 -12.82 -8.22 -6.28
N ASN A 30 -13.84 -8.85 -5.69
CA ASN A 30 -15.15 -8.24 -5.50
C ASN A 30 -15.18 -7.37 -4.22
N TYR A 31 -15.82 -6.20 -4.31
CA TYR A 31 -16.00 -5.28 -3.17
C TYR A 31 -14.74 -5.05 -2.34
N ALA A 32 -13.61 -4.88 -3.03
CA ALA A 32 -12.33 -4.60 -2.39
C ALA A 32 -12.33 -3.20 -1.76
N VAL A 33 -11.81 -3.13 -0.55
CA VAL A 33 -11.58 -1.88 0.19
C VAL A 33 -10.08 -1.63 0.19
N SER A 34 -9.69 -0.42 -0.22
CA SER A 34 -8.30 0.03 -0.24
C SER A 34 -8.23 1.47 0.26
N ASP A 35 -7.92 1.64 1.55
CA ASP A 35 -7.59 2.92 2.16
C ASP A 35 -6.11 2.89 2.56
N ILE A 36 -5.25 3.39 1.67
CA ILE A 36 -3.79 3.32 1.81
C ILE A 36 -3.24 4.71 1.62
N LYS A 37 -2.54 5.20 2.65
CA LYS A 37 -1.96 6.54 2.69
C LYS A 37 -0.44 6.41 2.73
N LYS A 38 0.21 7.03 1.74
CA LYS A 38 1.66 7.20 1.67
C LYS A 38 2.00 8.61 2.15
N SER A 39 3.01 8.75 3.00
CA SER A 39 3.50 10.07 3.41
C SER A 39 4.11 10.82 2.20
N PRO A 40 4.11 12.16 2.21
CA PRO A 40 4.67 12.94 1.10
C PRO A 40 6.13 12.64 0.80
N ASP A 41 6.93 12.34 1.83
CA ASP A 41 8.34 11.95 1.72
C ASP A 41 8.55 10.48 1.29
N GLY A 42 7.48 9.70 1.12
CA GLY A 42 7.53 8.30 0.74
C GLY A 42 8.11 7.35 1.80
N THR A 43 8.38 7.82 3.02
CA THR A 43 9.02 6.99 4.06
C THR A 43 8.02 6.19 4.88
N ARG A 44 6.73 6.55 4.86
CA ARG A 44 5.70 5.89 5.67
C ARG A 44 4.48 5.53 4.83
N VAL A 45 3.93 4.34 5.10
CA VAL A 45 2.65 3.90 4.57
C VAL A 45 1.82 3.34 5.70
N VAL A 46 0.55 3.73 5.74
CA VAL A 46 -0.46 3.09 6.59
C VAL A 46 -1.63 2.67 5.70
N GLY A 47 -2.06 1.43 5.83
CA GLY A 47 -3.07 0.87 4.95
C GLY A 47 -4.09 0.03 5.68
N LYS A 48 -5.33 0.10 5.19
CA LYS A 48 -6.42 -0.81 5.48
C LYS A 48 -6.89 -1.41 4.15
N CYS A 49 -6.81 -2.73 4.06
CA CYS A 49 -7.02 -3.45 2.81
C CYS A 49 -7.80 -4.75 3.04
N GLY A 50 -8.66 -5.12 2.11
CA GLY A 50 -9.39 -6.40 2.15
C GLY A 50 -10.75 -6.28 1.48
N GLY A 51 -11.78 -6.94 2.02
CA GLY A 51 -13.12 -6.88 1.47
C GLY A 51 -13.73 -8.26 1.22
N TYR A 52 -14.78 -8.32 0.41
CA TYR A 52 -15.51 -9.57 0.14
C TYR A 52 -14.80 -10.41 -0.92
N CYS A 53 -13.83 -11.23 -0.51
CA CYS A 53 -12.86 -11.85 -1.42
C CYS A 53 -12.03 -10.80 -2.22
N GLY A 54 -11.97 -9.57 -1.69
CA GLY A 54 -11.16 -8.49 -2.21
C GLY A 54 -9.79 -8.45 -1.54
N LYS A 55 -8.76 -8.11 -2.30
CA LYS A 55 -7.39 -7.89 -1.81
C LYS A 55 -6.81 -6.64 -2.46
N CYS A 56 -5.68 -6.17 -1.94
CA CYS A 56 -4.91 -5.10 -2.55
C CYS A 56 -3.47 -5.55 -2.67
N THR A 57 -2.88 -5.30 -3.83
CA THR A 57 -1.49 -5.66 -4.13
C THR A 57 -0.77 -4.43 -4.64
N PRO A 58 0.56 -4.34 -4.50
CA PRO A 58 1.32 -3.38 -5.30
C PRO A 58 0.96 -3.51 -6.78
N SER A 59 0.94 -2.38 -7.49
CA SER A 59 0.69 -2.33 -8.93
C SER A 59 1.69 -3.23 -9.66
N SER A 60 1.22 -4.16 -10.48
CA SER A 60 2.10 -5.10 -11.20
C SER A 60 3.10 -4.41 -12.14
N GLY A 61 2.76 -3.22 -12.66
CA GLY A 61 3.63 -2.48 -13.56
C GLY A 61 4.82 -1.78 -12.88
N THR A 62 4.73 -1.51 -11.57
CA THR A 62 5.77 -0.76 -10.83
C THR A 62 6.28 -1.49 -9.59
N GLY A 63 5.54 -2.49 -9.10
CA GLY A 63 5.84 -3.17 -7.86
C GLY A 63 5.79 -2.23 -6.65
N LEU A 64 6.54 -2.61 -5.62
CA LEU A 64 6.81 -1.77 -4.45
C LEU A 64 8.25 -1.26 -4.55
N GLU A 65 8.47 -0.33 -5.47
CA GLU A 65 9.79 0.21 -5.76
C GLU A 65 10.27 1.16 -4.65
N VAL A 66 11.53 1.00 -4.26
CA VAL A 66 12.22 1.76 -3.23
C VAL A 66 13.44 2.44 -3.85
N ARG A 67 13.69 3.70 -3.48
CA ARG A 67 14.88 4.46 -3.85
C ARG A 67 15.68 4.87 -2.63
N VAL A 68 16.95 5.21 -2.84
CA VAL A 68 17.82 5.85 -1.85
C VAL A 68 17.56 7.36 -1.86
N LEU A 69 17.56 7.99 -0.69
CA LEU A 69 17.44 9.44 -0.48
C LEU A 69 18.76 10.19 -0.69
#